data_AF-U9UAR3-F1
#
_entry.id   AF-U9UAR3-F1
#
_cell.length_a   1.000
_cell.length_b   1.000
_cell.length_c   1.000
_cell.angle_alpha   90.00
_cell.angle_beta   90.00
_cell.angle_gamma   90.00
#
_symmetry.space_group_name_H-M   'P 1'
#
loop_
_entity.id
_entity.type
_entity.pdbx_description
1 polymer ?
#
loop_
_entity_poly.entity_id
_entity_poly.type
_entity_poly.pdbx_seq_one_letter_code
_entity_poly.pdbx_strand_id
1 'polypeptide(L)'
;TKEIEPEAQTFEKIETQSTSTSNIPNIKPQIFRSANITNINSRIITLEHARLISKWINGLDVNASYEFKLIFRGSRNGFTSKKFHSICDNKSHTVTIIKVRDSSEILGGYNPIDWKSGGYYTATNDSFIFSFDENQDINNHILSRVMDSDVAISNHTQRGPSFGEKDLILRGASLDNCVCSKTFYDKAIRNSSSKFSLEDYEIFQITKKIF
;
A
#
# COMPACT_ATOMS: atom_id res chain seq x y z
N THR A 1 61.98 35.70 -6.81
CA THR A 1 60.65 35.16 -6.46
C THR A 1 59.64 35.87 -7.36
N LYS A 2 59.21 35.18 -8.43
CA LYS A 2 58.26 35.70 -9.42
C LYS A 2 57.09 34.72 -9.51
N GLU A 3 55.88 35.28 -9.52
CA GLU A 3 54.58 34.63 -9.71
C GLU A 3 54.49 33.90 -11.05
N ILE A 4 53.69 32.83 -11.09
CA ILE A 4 53.14 32.26 -12.32
C ILE A 4 51.67 31.86 -12.01
N GLU A 5 50.75 32.49 -12.74
CA GLU A 5 49.30 32.20 -12.79
C GLU A 5 48.99 30.82 -13.41
N PRO A 6 47.80 30.24 -13.17
CA PRO A 6 47.44 28.93 -13.72
C PRO A 6 46.99 29.01 -15.19
N GLU A 7 47.53 28.12 -16.03
CA GLU A 7 47.05 27.91 -17.41
C GLU A 7 45.74 27.11 -17.42
N ALA A 8 44.74 27.63 -18.14
CA ALA A 8 43.48 26.96 -18.43
C ALA A 8 43.68 25.88 -19.50
N GLN A 9 43.26 24.65 -19.22
CA GLN A 9 43.19 23.57 -20.22
C GLN A 9 41.82 23.54 -20.88
N THR A 10 41.84 23.78 -22.19
CA THR A 10 40.75 23.60 -23.15
C THR A 10 40.44 22.12 -23.33
N PHE A 11 39.18 21.72 -23.15
CA PHE A 11 38.71 20.38 -23.51
C PHE A 11 38.29 20.36 -24.99
N GLU A 12 39.02 19.60 -25.80
CA GLU A 12 38.63 19.27 -27.17
C GLU A 12 37.39 18.38 -27.19
N LYS A 13 36.46 18.73 -28.08
CA LYS A 13 35.18 18.07 -28.30
C LYS A 13 35.42 16.86 -29.22
N ILE A 14 35.30 15.64 -28.70
CA ILE A 14 35.34 14.43 -29.52
C ILE A 14 33.90 14.03 -29.86
N GLU A 15 33.48 14.36 -31.08
CA GLU A 15 32.35 13.71 -31.74
C GLU A 15 32.75 12.28 -32.13
N THR A 16 31.95 11.29 -31.74
CA THR A 16 32.04 9.93 -32.30
C THR A 16 30.69 9.46 -32.81
N GLN A 17 30.79 8.77 -33.94
CA GLN A 17 29.81 8.52 -34.96
C GLN A 17 28.67 7.59 -34.55
N SER A 18 27.54 7.80 -35.21
CA SER A 18 26.41 6.90 -35.31
C SER A 18 26.78 5.58 -36.02
N THR A 19 26.53 4.45 -35.37
CA THR A 19 26.52 3.13 -36.01
C THR A 19 25.33 2.29 -35.54
N SER A 20 24.38 2.13 -36.47
CA SER A 20 23.56 0.94 -36.78
C SER A 20 23.28 -0.12 -35.70
N THR A 21 22.00 -0.21 -35.34
CA THR A 21 21.18 -1.43 -35.14
C THR A 21 21.92 -2.76 -34.86
N SER A 22 21.93 -3.15 -33.59
CA SER A 22 22.11 -4.55 -33.18
C SER A 22 20.90 -5.03 -32.37
N ASN A 23 20.21 -6.01 -32.92
CA ASN A 23 19.12 -6.83 -32.38
C ASN A 23 18.99 -6.85 -30.84
N ILE A 24 17.99 -6.14 -30.33
CA ILE A 24 17.45 -6.39 -28.98
C ILE A 24 16.55 -7.62 -29.09
N PRO A 25 16.81 -8.72 -28.38
CA PRO A 25 15.89 -9.85 -28.39
C PRO A 25 14.54 -9.36 -27.88
N ASN A 26 13.49 -9.55 -28.67
CA ASN A 26 12.13 -9.27 -28.27
C ASN A 26 11.76 -10.25 -27.16
N ILE A 27 12.05 -9.89 -25.91
CA ILE A 27 11.61 -10.62 -24.73
C ILE A 27 10.10 -10.46 -24.69
N LYS A 28 9.38 -11.44 -25.26
CA LYS A 28 7.94 -11.59 -25.00
C LYS A 28 7.75 -11.51 -23.49
N PRO A 29 6.79 -10.71 -22.98
CA PRO A 29 6.53 -10.66 -21.56
C PRO A 29 6.23 -12.09 -21.11
N GLN A 30 7.16 -12.68 -20.35
CA GLN A 30 6.90 -13.96 -19.74
C GLN A 30 5.68 -13.74 -18.85
N ILE A 31 4.60 -14.42 -19.17
CA ILE A 31 3.45 -14.54 -18.29
C ILE A 31 3.96 -15.32 -17.08
N PHE A 32 4.54 -14.60 -16.13
CA PHE A 32 4.76 -15.09 -14.79
C PHE A 32 3.39 -15.53 -14.30
N ARG A 33 3.23 -16.81 -14.00
CA ARG A 33 2.04 -17.32 -13.33
C ARG A 33 1.93 -16.59 -12.00
N SER A 34 1.13 -15.52 -12.00
CA SER A 34 0.85 -14.68 -10.84
C SER A 34 0.19 -15.53 -9.76
N ALA A 35 0.24 -15.06 -8.51
CA ALA A 35 -0.56 -15.61 -7.41
C ALA A 35 -1.93 -16.09 -7.90
N ASN A 36 -2.26 -17.37 -7.66
CA ASN A 36 -3.48 -18.01 -8.16
C ASN A 36 -4.71 -17.50 -7.40
N ILE A 37 -5.06 -16.23 -7.61
CA ILE A 37 -6.31 -15.60 -7.20
C ILE A 37 -7.20 -15.63 -8.43
N THR A 38 -8.32 -16.34 -8.31
CA THR A 38 -9.30 -16.51 -9.39
C THR A 38 -10.52 -15.63 -9.22
N ASN A 39 -10.80 -15.19 -7.98
CA ASN A 39 -11.90 -14.29 -7.68
C ASN A 39 -11.60 -13.50 -6.39
N ILE A 40 -12.21 -12.32 -6.26
CA ILE A 40 -12.26 -11.52 -5.05
C ILE A 40 -13.68 -10.97 -4.87
N ASN A 41 -14.25 -11.12 -3.67
CA ASN A 41 -15.54 -10.50 -3.32
C ASN A 41 -15.30 -9.07 -2.83
N SER A 42 -14.92 -8.20 -3.75
CA SER A 42 -14.63 -6.78 -3.50
C SER A 42 -15.57 -5.91 -4.33
N ARG A 43 -15.99 -4.78 -3.75
CA ARG A 43 -16.73 -3.72 -4.46
C ARG A 43 -15.84 -2.51 -4.79
N ILE A 44 -14.62 -2.45 -4.24
CA ILE A 44 -13.73 -1.29 -4.35
C ILE A 44 -12.56 -1.59 -5.30
N ILE A 45 -11.92 -2.74 -5.15
CA ILE A 45 -10.78 -3.17 -5.97
C ILE A 45 -11.12 -4.33 -6.90
N THR A 46 -10.38 -4.41 -8.00
CA THR A 46 -10.46 -5.51 -8.98
C THR A 46 -9.55 -6.70 -8.59
N LEU A 47 -9.63 -7.78 -9.36
CA LEU A 47 -8.74 -8.94 -9.21
C LEU A 47 -7.26 -8.60 -9.44
N GLU A 48 -6.96 -7.64 -10.31
CA GLU A 48 -5.58 -7.22 -10.61
C GLU A 48 -4.94 -6.51 -9.42
N HIS A 49 -5.69 -5.61 -8.76
CA HIS A 49 -5.29 -5.00 -7.49
C HIS A 49 -4.99 -6.06 -6.43
N ALA A 50 -5.86 -7.06 -6.27
CA ALA A 50 -5.65 -8.14 -5.30
C ALA A 50 -4.38 -8.97 -5.58
N ARG A 51 -4.10 -9.25 -6.87
CA ARG A 51 -2.86 -9.93 -7.29
C ARG A 51 -1.62 -9.10 -6.98
N LEU A 52 -1.68 -7.79 -7.23
CA LEU A 52 -0.59 -6.88 -6.94
C LEU A 52 -0.32 -6.77 -5.43
N ILE A 53 -1.37 -6.61 -4.61
CA ILE A 53 -1.25 -6.62 -3.15
C ILE A 53 -0.61 -7.93 -2.67
N SER A 54 -1.01 -9.06 -3.23
CA SER A 54 -0.43 -10.37 -2.88
C SER A 54 1.04 -10.48 -3.22
N LYS A 55 1.48 -9.87 -4.33
CA LYS A 55 2.91 -9.78 -4.67
C LYS A 55 3.68 -9.02 -3.60
N TRP A 56 3.12 -7.95 -3.05
CA TRP A 56 3.79 -7.17 -2.00
C TRP A 56 3.90 -7.89 -0.65
N ILE A 57 2.92 -8.76 -0.33
CA ILE A 57 2.94 -9.60 0.87
C ILE A 57 4.05 -10.65 0.78
N ASN A 58 4.28 -11.25 -0.40
CA ASN A 58 5.21 -12.38 -0.55
C ASN A 58 6.63 -12.04 -0.98
N GLY A 59 6.89 -10.81 -1.40
CA GLY A 59 8.15 -10.45 -2.04
C GLY A 59 8.25 -11.04 -3.45
N LEU A 60 8.29 -12.38 -3.61
CA LEU A 60 8.52 -13.08 -4.88
C LEU A 60 8.01 -14.55 -4.97
N ASP A 61 7.38 -15.15 -3.93
CA ASP A 61 6.86 -16.52 -4.05
C ASP A 61 5.62 -16.57 -4.97
N VAL A 62 5.87 -16.80 -6.26
CA VAL A 62 4.88 -16.91 -7.33
C VAL A 62 3.98 -18.15 -7.21
N ASN A 63 4.38 -19.15 -6.40
CA ASN A 63 3.64 -20.41 -6.26
C ASN A 63 2.60 -20.36 -5.15
N ALA A 64 2.66 -19.37 -4.27
CA ALA A 64 1.66 -19.18 -3.23
C ALA A 64 0.32 -18.71 -3.82
N SER A 65 -0.74 -19.45 -3.52
CA SER A 65 -2.11 -19.01 -3.78
C SER A 65 -2.68 -18.40 -2.50
N TYR A 66 -3.33 -17.25 -2.63
CA TYR A 66 -4.01 -16.58 -1.53
C TYR A 66 -5.50 -16.53 -1.74
N GLU A 67 -6.21 -16.64 -0.64
CA GLU A 67 -7.62 -16.32 -0.57
C GLU A 67 -7.81 -14.98 0.14
N PHE A 68 -8.57 -14.08 -0.49
CA PHE A 68 -9.04 -12.83 0.10
C PHE A 68 -10.42 -13.08 0.69
N LYS A 69 -10.47 -13.49 1.96
CA LYS A 69 -11.72 -13.72 2.66
C LYS A 69 -12.24 -12.39 3.21
N LEU A 70 -13.32 -11.87 2.64
CA LEU A 70 -13.98 -10.67 3.15
C LEU A 70 -14.53 -10.93 4.56
N ILE A 71 -14.01 -10.21 5.55
CA ILE A 71 -14.47 -10.30 6.95
C ILE A 71 -15.25 -9.07 7.40
N PHE A 72 -15.07 -7.93 6.73
CA PHE A 72 -15.74 -6.68 7.04
C PHE A 72 -16.03 -5.88 5.77
N ARG A 73 -17.20 -5.26 5.70
CA ARG A 73 -17.54 -4.24 4.68
C ARG A 73 -18.34 -3.11 5.34
N GLY A 74 -17.90 -1.87 5.20
CA GLY A 74 -18.52 -0.69 5.80
C GLY A 74 -20.01 -0.58 5.48
N SER A 75 -20.39 -0.69 4.21
CA SER A 75 -21.78 -0.68 3.76
C SER A 75 -22.66 -1.80 4.33
N ARG A 76 -22.06 -2.90 4.84
CA ARG A 76 -22.78 -4.01 5.50
C ARG A 76 -22.77 -3.91 7.02
N ASN A 77 -21.63 -3.50 7.59
CA ASN A 77 -21.35 -3.63 9.02
C ASN A 77 -21.42 -2.30 9.78
N GLY A 78 -21.44 -1.18 9.06
CA GLY A 78 -21.43 0.18 9.59
C GLY A 78 -20.03 0.80 9.67
N PHE A 79 -19.99 2.11 9.86
CA PHE A 79 -18.77 2.92 9.83
C PHE A 79 -18.35 3.35 11.24
N THR A 80 -18.20 2.41 12.18
CA THR A 80 -17.80 2.73 13.55
C THR A 80 -16.59 1.90 13.98
N SER A 81 -15.70 2.50 14.77
CA SER A 81 -14.56 1.81 15.40
C SER A 81 -15.01 0.61 16.24
N LYS A 82 -16.12 0.76 16.98
CA LYS A 82 -16.73 -0.32 17.75
C LYS A 82 -17.07 -1.54 16.89
N LYS A 83 -17.63 -1.33 15.69
CA LYS A 83 -17.95 -2.43 14.77
C LYS A 83 -16.70 -3.07 14.20
N PHE A 84 -15.71 -2.26 13.81
CA PHE A 84 -14.41 -2.75 13.39
C PHE A 84 -13.79 -3.67 14.45
N HIS A 85 -13.60 -3.18 15.68
CA HIS A 85 -13.00 -3.97 16.77
C HIS A 85 -13.80 -5.24 17.10
N SER A 86 -15.14 -5.16 17.12
CA SER A 86 -15.97 -6.34 17.41
C SER A 86 -15.82 -7.49 16.40
N ILE A 87 -15.38 -7.19 15.17
CA ILE A 87 -15.26 -8.17 14.08
C ILE A 87 -13.80 -8.53 13.81
N CYS A 88 -12.89 -7.55 13.88
CA CYS A 88 -11.53 -7.65 13.38
C CYS A 88 -10.48 -7.82 14.48
N ASP A 89 -10.78 -7.55 15.75
CA ASP A 89 -9.83 -7.82 16.82
C ASP A 89 -9.44 -9.31 16.83
N ASN A 90 -8.15 -9.60 17.07
CA ASN A 90 -7.54 -10.92 16.99
C ASN A 90 -7.57 -11.55 15.58
N LYS A 91 -7.73 -10.73 14.53
CA LYS A 91 -7.50 -11.13 13.15
C LYS A 91 -6.14 -10.57 12.69
N SER A 92 -5.27 -11.46 12.25
CA SER A 92 -4.00 -11.16 11.59
C SER A 92 -4.09 -11.38 10.08
N HIS A 93 -3.01 -11.02 9.39
CA HIS A 93 -2.87 -11.14 7.94
C HIS A 93 -4.04 -10.50 7.21
N THR A 94 -4.34 -9.25 7.55
CA THR A 94 -5.48 -8.54 6.98
C THR A 94 -5.06 -7.45 6.02
N VAL A 95 -5.81 -7.29 4.94
CA VAL A 95 -5.71 -6.15 4.03
C VAL A 95 -6.94 -5.28 4.21
N THR A 96 -6.72 -3.99 4.52
CA THR A 96 -7.76 -2.96 4.52
C THR A 96 -7.74 -2.23 3.18
N ILE A 97 -8.92 -2.09 2.55
CA ILE A 97 -9.18 -1.36 1.32
C ILE A 97 -10.17 -0.24 1.63
N ILE A 98 -9.86 0.98 1.24
CA ILE A 98 -10.64 2.18 1.55
C ILE A 98 -10.97 2.91 0.26
N LYS A 99 -12.25 3.17 0.02
CA LYS A 99 -12.71 4.08 -1.03
C LYS A 99 -12.91 5.47 -0.42
N VAL A 100 -12.17 6.46 -0.90
CA VAL A 100 -12.31 7.84 -0.40
C VAL A 100 -13.50 8.51 -1.07
N ARG A 101 -14.35 9.14 -0.26
CA ARG A 101 -15.58 9.78 -0.73
C ARG A 101 -15.29 10.91 -1.72
N ASP A 102 -16.14 11.03 -2.73
CA ASP A 102 -16.10 12.07 -3.76
C ASP A 102 -14.76 12.13 -4.53
N SER A 103 -14.10 10.97 -4.70
CA SER A 103 -12.83 10.87 -5.40
C SER A 103 -12.61 9.49 -6.03
N SER A 104 -11.66 9.38 -6.96
CA SER A 104 -11.18 8.10 -7.51
C SER A 104 -10.14 7.40 -6.64
N GLU A 105 -9.77 8.01 -5.51
CA GLU A 105 -8.67 7.55 -4.67
C GLU A 105 -9.08 6.31 -3.85
N ILE A 106 -8.24 5.29 -3.94
CA ILE A 106 -8.31 4.08 -3.12
C ILE A 106 -7.07 4.04 -2.24
N LEU A 107 -7.27 3.92 -0.94
CA LEU A 107 -6.18 3.79 0.04
C LEU A 107 -6.24 2.40 0.68
N GLY A 108 -5.16 1.98 1.30
CA GLY A 108 -5.18 0.74 2.04
C GLY A 108 -3.90 0.45 2.80
N GLY A 109 -3.95 -0.66 3.52
CA GLY A 109 -2.79 -1.15 4.25
C GLY A 109 -2.93 -2.62 4.61
N TYR A 110 -1.79 -3.27 4.75
CA TYR A 110 -1.66 -4.65 5.18
C TYR A 110 -1.15 -4.71 6.61
N ASN A 111 -1.90 -5.38 7.48
CA ASN A 111 -1.48 -5.68 8.84
C ASN A 111 -1.17 -7.20 8.94
N PRO A 112 0.10 -7.61 9.09
CA PRO A 112 0.49 -9.01 9.22
C PRO A 112 0.12 -9.60 10.58
N ILE A 113 -0.03 -8.78 11.62
CA ILE A 113 -0.27 -9.18 13.00
C ILE A 113 -1.71 -8.93 13.43
N ASP A 114 -2.08 -9.37 14.62
CA ASP A 114 -3.44 -9.22 15.12
C ASP A 114 -3.81 -7.76 15.35
N TRP A 115 -5.01 -7.37 14.92
CA TRP A 115 -5.65 -6.15 15.42
C TRP A 115 -5.99 -6.29 16.90
N LYS A 116 -5.84 -5.18 17.63
CA LYS A 116 -6.18 -5.07 19.04
C LYS A 116 -6.87 -3.74 19.31
N SER A 117 -7.45 -3.61 20.51
CA SER A 117 -8.10 -2.41 21.02
C SER A 117 -7.51 -1.99 22.37
N GLY A 118 -6.19 -2.03 22.50
CA GLY A 118 -5.50 -1.79 23.78
C GLY A 118 -5.02 -0.35 24.01
N GLY A 119 -5.09 0.54 23.01
CA GLY A 119 -4.62 1.92 23.13
C GLY A 119 -3.12 2.12 22.91
N TYR A 120 -2.42 1.14 22.31
CA TYR A 120 -0.97 1.17 22.08
C TYR A 120 -0.61 0.86 20.62
N TYR A 121 0.66 1.06 20.27
CA TYR A 121 1.22 0.60 19.00
C TYR A 121 1.74 -0.82 19.11
N THR A 122 1.66 -1.58 18.03
CA THR A 122 2.27 -2.91 17.95
C THR A 122 3.29 -2.95 16.83
N ALA A 123 4.44 -3.55 17.13
CA ALA A 123 5.58 -3.54 16.23
C ALA A 123 5.48 -4.57 15.11
N THR A 124 5.83 -4.17 13.88
CA THR A 124 6.05 -5.09 12.76
C THR A 124 6.83 -4.41 11.63
N ASN A 125 7.68 -5.17 10.93
CA ASN A 125 8.38 -4.72 9.73
C ASN A 125 7.63 -5.05 8.42
N ASP A 126 6.67 -5.96 8.48
CA ASP A 126 6.02 -6.52 7.28
C ASP A 126 4.74 -5.78 6.89
N SER A 127 4.37 -4.76 7.67
CA SER A 127 3.26 -3.86 7.33
C SER A 127 3.64 -2.96 6.15
N PHE A 128 2.63 -2.61 5.36
CA PHE A 128 2.75 -1.61 4.31
C PHE A 128 1.42 -0.91 4.11
N ILE A 129 1.47 0.33 3.62
CA ILE A 129 0.31 1.09 3.16
C ILE A 129 0.45 1.40 1.68
N PHE A 130 -0.66 1.65 1.01
CA PHE A 130 -0.66 1.90 -0.42
C PHE A 130 -1.78 2.82 -0.86
N SER A 131 -1.64 3.31 -2.10
CA SER A 131 -2.73 3.95 -2.82
C SER A 131 -2.81 3.50 -4.28
N PHE A 132 -4.05 3.53 -4.78
CA PHE A 132 -4.41 3.41 -6.18
C PHE A 132 -5.32 4.57 -6.57
N ASP A 133 -5.47 4.79 -7.87
CA ASP A 133 -6.44 5.73 -8.43
C ASP A 133 -7.22 4.99 -9.51
N GLU A 134 -8.55 4.92 -9.37
CA GLU A 134 -9.43 4.22 -10.33
C GLU A 134 -9.35 4.78 -11.75
N ASN A 135 -8.94 6.04 -11.89
CA ASN A 135 -8.81 6.71 -13.18
C ASN A 135 -7.41 6.54 -13.79
N GLN A 136 -6.51 5.79 -13.15
CA GLN A 136 -5.13 5.60 -13.58
C GLN A 136 -4.81 4.13 -13.78
N ASP A 137 -3.78 3.87 -14.58
CA ASP A 137 -3.23 2.52 -14.70
C ASP A 137 -2.71 2.04 -13.33
N ILE A 138 -2.93 0.76 -13.02
CA ILE A 138 -2.52 0.13 -11.76
C ILE A 138 -1.02 0.28 -11.46
N ASN A 139 -0.18 0.46 -12.48
CA ASN A 139 1.26 0.69 -12.32
C ASN A 139 1.59 2.06 -11.71
N ASN A 140 0.64 3.00 -11.68
CA ASN A 140 0.77 4.30 -10.99
C ASN A 140 0.50 4.21 -9.47
N HIS A 141 0.43 3.00 -8.93
CA HIS A 141 0.27 2.79 -7.49
C HIS A 141 1.42 3.37 -6.68
N ILE A 142 1.13 3.69 -5.42
CA ILE A 142 2.15 3.98 -4.42
C ILE A 142 2.15 2.82 -3.43
N LEU A 143 3.31 2.19 -3.24
CA LEU A 143 3.57 1.26 -2.13
C LEU A 143 4.54 1.93 -1.16
N SER A 144 4.12 2.02 0.09
CA SER A 144 4.85 2.64 1.18
C SER A 144 5.07 1.63 2.32
N ARG A 145 6.31 1.43 2.73
CA ARG A 145 6.71 0.41 3.72
C ARG A 145 7.13 1.06 5.02
N VAL A 146 7.02 0.31 6.11
CA VAL A 146 7.42 0.75 7.45
C VAL A 146 8.89 1.18 7.47
N MET A 147 9.16 2.35 8.06
CA MET A 147 10.52 2.80 8.41
C MET A 147 10.82 2.57 9.90
N ASP A 148 9.81 2.73 10.76
CA ASP A 148 9.90 2.49 12.19
C ASP A 148 8.89 1.43 12.60
N SER A 149 9.38 0.25 12.94
CA SER A 149 8.54 -0.89 13.28
C SER A 149 7.70 -0.66 14.51
N ASP A 150 8.19 0.08 15.50
CA ASP A 150 7.59 0.15 16.84
C ASP A 150 6.23 0.85 16.83
N VAL A 151 5.99 1.66 15.80
CA VAL A 151 4.75 2.42 15.60
C VAL A 151 3.94 1.97 14.39
N ALA A 152 4.25 0.81 13.81
CA ALA A 152 3.65 0.36 12.55
C ALA A 152 2.12 0.24 12.57
N ILE A 153 1.54 -0.34 13.65
CA ILE A 153 0.09 -0.58 13.77
C ILE A 153 -0.47 0.12 15.01
N SER A 154 -1.47 1.00 14.81
CA SER A 154 -2.13 1.75 15.88
C SER A 154 -3.39 1.02 16.37
N ASN A 155 -3.36 0.46 17.59
CA ASN A 155 -4.47 -0.29 18.20
C ASN A 155 -5.33 0.57 19.14
N HIS A 156 -5.61 1.81 18.74
CA HIS A 156 -6.39 2.76 19.53
C HIS A 156 -7.90 2.41 19.52
N THR A 157 -8.51 2.31 20.69
CA THR A 157 -9.91 1.86 20.91
C THR A 157 -10.98 2.63 20.12
N GLN A 158 -10.71 3.91 19.83
CA GLN A 158 -11.64 4.79 19.12
C GLN A 158 -11.34 4.93 17.62
N ARG A 159 -10.43 4.14 17.07
CA ARG A 159 -10.07 4.17 15.64
C ARG A 159 -10.57 2.92 14.91
N GLY A 160 -10.75 3.02 13.61
CA GLY A 160 -10.82 1.86 12.73
C GLY A 160 -9.40 1.33 12.43
N PRO A 161 -9.21 0.59 11.32
CA PRO A 161 -7.87 0.22 10.85
C PRO A 161 -6.95 1.44 10.78
N SER A 162 -5.80 1.35 11.43
CA SER A 162 -4.86 2.46 11.53
C SER A 162 -3.41 2.00 11.47
N PHE A 163 -2.64 2.62 10.60
CA PHE A 163 -1.25 2.32 10.29
C PHE A 163 -0.41 3.57 10.59
N GLY A 164 0.65 3.41 11.38
CA GLY A 164 1.47 4.54 11.84
C GLY A 164 0.73 5.45 12.83
N GLU A 165 1.40 6.53 13.22
CA GLU A 165 0.81 7.57 14.06
C GLU A 165 -0.10 8.52 13.26
N LYS A 166 0.18 8.71 11.96
CA LYS A 166 -0.56 9.62 11.07
C LYS A 166 -0.63 9.13 9.62
N ASP A 167 0.11 8.06 9.30
CA ASP A 167 0.31 7.59 7.94
C ASP A 167 -0.98 7.13 7.28
N LEU A 168 -1.85 6.42 8.00
CA LEU A 168 -3.23 6.17 7.59
C LEU A 168 -4.11 5.86 8.80
N ILE A 169 -5.00 6.78 9.18
CA ILE A 169 -5.89 6.64 10.33
C ILE A 169 -7.35 6.79 9.92
N LEU A 170 -8.13 5.76 10.26
CA LEU A 170 -9.60 5.82 10.21
C LEU A 170 -10.14 6.22 11.59
N ARG A 171 -10.79 7.38 11.68
CA ARG A 171 -11.34 7.90 12.94
C ARG A 171 -12.54 8.82 12.72
N GLY A 172 -13.20 9.17 13.82
CA GLY A 172 -14.46 9.92 13.83
C GLY A 172 -15.62 9.00 14.17
N ALA A 173 -16.73 9.56 14.65
CA ALA A 173 -17.88 8.77 15.11
C ALA A 173 -18.40 7.85 13.98
N SER A 174 -18.36 8.36 12.75
CA SER A 174 -18.76 7.67 11.52
C SER A 174 -17.60 7.48 10.53
N LEU A 175 -16.35 7.45 11.04
CA LEU A 175 -15.12 7.43 10.23
C LEU A 175 -15.04 8.57 9.18
N ASP A 176 -15.44 9.77 9.60
CA ASP A 176 -15.60 10.97 8.78
C ASP A 176 -14.48 12.01 8.96
N ASN A 177 -13.51 11.72 9.84
CA ASN A 177 -12.42 12.62 10.20
C ASN A 177 -11.05 11.92 10.06
N CYS A 178 -10.91 11.12 9.00
CA CYS A 178 -9.74 10.30 8.71
C CYS A 178 -8.54 11.17 8.34
N VAL A 179 -7.32 10.65 8.56
CA VAL A 179 -6.05 11.36 8.33
C VAL A 179 -5.09 10.44 7.59
N CYS A 180 -4.30 11.02 6.68
CA CYS A 180 -3.21 10.33 6.01
C CYS A 180 -2.08 11.34 5.74
N SER A 181 -0.94 11.14 6.39
CA SER A 181 0.23 12.00 6.27
C SER A 181 1.50 11.22 6.59
N LYS A 182 2.46 11.25 5.67
CA LYS A 182 3.72 10.49 5.77
C LYS A 182 4.48 10.86 7.04
N THR A 183 4.71 9.88 7.91
CA THR A 183 5.50 10.01 9.13
C THR A 183 6.44 8.81 9.30
N PHE A 184 5.88 7.61 9.46
CA PHE A 184 6.61 6.37 9.82
C PHE A 184 6.63 5.31 8.71
N TYR A 185 5.98 5.59 7.58
CA TYR A 185 6.11 4.82 6.35
C TYR A 185 6.90 5.64 5.32
N ASP A 186 7.64 4.99 4.42
CA ASP A 186 8.69 5.61 3.60
C ASP A 186 8.18 6.63 2.55
N LYS A 187 6.94 6.49 2.09
CA LYS A 187 6.32 7.36 1.08
C LYS A 187 4.96 7.91 1.52
N ALA A 188 4.65 9.11 1.07
CA ALA A 188 3.29 9.64 1.13
C ALA A 188 2.41 8.88 0.12
N ILE A 189 1.28 8.35 0.58
CA ILE A 189 0.29 7.67 -0.28
C ILE A 189 -0.84 8.61 -0.74
N ARG A 190 -0.85 9.85 -0.26
CA ARG A 190 -1.76 10.91 -0.67
C ARG A 190 -1.01 12.19 -0.96
N ASN A 191 -1.49 12.95 -1.93
CA ASN A 191 -0.98 14.28 -2.27
C ASN A 191 -1.46 15.36 -1.30
N SER A 192 -2.58 15.11 -0.59
CA SER A 192 -3.17 16.05 0.36
C SER A 192 -3.11 15.51 1.78
N SER A 193 -2.75 16.36 2.73
CA SER A 193 -2.83 16.08 4.18
C SER A 193 -4.17 16.49 4.79
N SER A 194 -5.12 16.95 3.97
CA SER A 194 -6.47 17.28 4.43
C SER A 194 -7.17 16.05 4.98
N LYS A 195 -8.06 16.28 5.95
CA LYS A 195 -8.94 15.23 6.47
C LYS A 195 -9.85 14.70 5.36
N PHE A 196 -10.23 13.45 5.48
CA PHE A 196 -11.11 12.80 4.52
C PHE A 196 -12.14 11.91 5.19
N SER A 197 -13.09 11.45 4.39
CA SER A 197 -14.15 10.55 4.79
C SER A 197 -14.29 9.40 3.79
N LEU A 198 -14.90 8.31 4.22
CA LEU A 198 -14.98 7.06 3.45
C LEU A 198 -16.29 7.00 2.66
N GLU A 199 -16.24 6.56 1.40
CA GLU A 199 -17.44 6.08 0.70
C GLU A 199 -17.80 4.67 1.18
N ASP A 200 -16.82 3.77 1.16
CA ASP A 200 -16.88 2.43 1.73
C ASP A 200 -15.47 1.97 2.14
N TYR A 201 -15.38 0.88 2.90
CA TYR A 201 -14.12 0.18 3.15
C TYR A 201 -14.35 -1.31 3.36
N GLU A 202 -13.39 -2.11 2.96
CA GLU A 202 -13.41 -3.56 3.04
C GLU A 202 -12.17 -4.06 3.78
N ILE A 203 -12.33 -5.10 4.60
CA ILE A 203 -11.20 -5.79 5.23
C ILE A 203 -11.26 -7.25 4.83
N PHE A 204 -10.16 -7.72 4.27
CA PHE A 204 -9.96 -9.09 3.86
C PHE A 204 -8.96 -9.75 4.79
N GLN A 205 -9.28 -10.93 5.31
CA GLN A 205 -8.29 -11.82 5.89
C GLN A 205 -7.64 -12.64 4.77
N ILE A 206 -6.33 -12.68 4.76
CA ILE A 206 -5.52 -13.38 3.77
C ILE A 206 -5.13 -14.74 4.33
N THR A 207 -5.48 -15.79 3.62
CA THR A 207 -5.09 -17.17 3.98
C THR A 207 -4.35 -17.82 2.82
N LYS A 208 -3.18 -18.39 3.11
CA LYS A 208 -2.43 -19.17 2.13
C LYS A 208 -3.20 -20.46 1.83
N LYS A 209 -3.46 -20.74 0.55
CA LYS A 209 -3.98 -22.04 0.11
C LYS A 209 -2.81 -23.00 -0.01
N ILE A 210 -2.89 -24.11 0.71
CA ILE A 210 -2.03 -25.27 0.53
C ILE A 210 -2.83 -26.22 -0.35
N PHE A 211 -2.30 -26.53 -1.53
CA PHE A 211 -2.85 -27.55 -2.42
C PHE A 211 -2.09 -28.86 -2.23
#